data_AF-A0A6S6SCZ8-F1
#
_entry.id   AF-A0A6S6SCZ8-F1
#
_cell.length_a   1.000
_cell.length_b   1.000
_cell.length_c   1.000
_cell.angle_alpha   90.00
_cell.angle_beta   90.00
_cell.angle_gamma   90.00
#
_symmetry.space_group_name_H-M   'P 1'
#
loop_
_entity.id
_entity.type
_entity.pdbx_description
1 polymer ?
#
loop_
_entity_poly.entity_id
_entity_poly.type
_entity_poly.pdbx_seq_one_letter_code
_entity_poly.pdbx_strand_id
1 'polypeptide(L)'
;DGFPIYARYGYSSPNDADSELKVITGSYQHITTVSDARPPVDVYEMGMFRQDWEYVEGSGDLDECNGRFGVTPEFPNGIYHYYATDSYPYFQRCVKGEVENTGGGPGAGGPPPR
;
A
#
# COMPACT_ATOMS: atom_id res chain seq x y z
N ASP A 1 8.23 -2.89 -9.59
CA ASP A 1 7.26 -3.73 -10.32
C ASP A 1 6.75 -3.09 -11.59
N GLY A 2 6.85 -1.76 -11.75
CA GLY A 2 6.45 -1.07 -12.98
C GLY A 2 5.04 -0.52 -12.92
N PHE A 3 4.31 -0.72 -11.80
CA PHE A 3 3.03 -0.07 -11.59
C PHE A 3 3.20 1.43 -11.30
N PRO A 4 2.35 2.31 -11.84
CA PRO A 4 2.42 3.74 -11.58
C PRO A 4 2.20 4.08 -10.11
N ILE A 5 2.70 5.25 -9.71
CA ILE A 5 2.39 5.89 -8.43
C ILE A 5 1.76 7.25 -8.73
N TYR A 6 0.53 7.47 -8.28
CA TYR A 6 -0.16 8.75 -8.41
C TYR A 6 -0.14 9.52 -7.09
N ALA A 7 -0.30 10.84 -7.17
CA ALA A 7 -0.49 11.69 -5.99
C ALA A 7 -1.89 11.47 -5.37
N ARG A 8 -2.24 12.28 -4.35
CA ARG A 8 -3.43 12.07 -3.49
C ARG A 8 -4.81 12.08 -4.17
N TYR A 9 -4.93 12.44 -5.45
CA TYR A 9 -6.22 12.54 -6.15
C TYR A 9 -6.43 11.37 -7.10
N GLY A 10 -7.64 10.82 -7.09
CA GLY A 10 -8.07 9.76 -8.01
C GLY A 10 -9.58 9.71 -8.12
N TYR A 11 -10.08 8.90 -9.06
CA TYR A 11 -11.52 8.71 -9.28
C TYR A 11 -12.22 8.16 -8.02
N SER A 12 -13.36 8.75 -7.69
CA SER A 12 -14.20 8.35 -6.56
C SER A 12 -14.78 6.95 -6.75
N SER A 13 -15.12 6.57 -7.98
CA SER A 13 -15.37 5.18 -8.38
C SER A 13 -14.17 4.67 -9.19
N PRO A 14 -13.44 3.64 -8.72
CA PRO A 14 -12.18 3.23 -9.32
C PRO A 14 -12.31 2.73 -10.77
N ASN A 15 -13.51 2.30 -11.19
CA ASN A 15 -13.76 1.75 -12.53
C ASN A 15 -14.49 2.74 -13.46
N ASP A 16 -14.62 4.00 -13.06
CA ASP A 16 -15.39 5.01 -13.79
C ASP A 16 -14.57 6.30 -13.95
N ALA A 17 -14.10 6.53 -15.18
CA ALA A 17 -13.30 7.70 -15.53
C ALA A 17 -14.11 9.00 -15.61
N ASP A 18 -15.44 8.91 -15.61
CA ASP A 18 -16.34 10.06 -15.56
C ASP A 18 -16.71 10.44 -14.12
N SER A 19 -16.31 9.61 -13.14
CA SER A 19 -16.56 9.89 -11.72
C SER A 19 -15.72 11.07 -11.23
N GLU A 20 -16.22 11.76 -10.19
CA GLU A 20 -15.51 12.89 -9.61
C GLU A 20 -14.16 12.46 -9.04
N LEU A 21 -13.16 13.34 -9.12
CA LEU A 21 -11.91 13.16 -8.40
C LEU A 21 -12.11 13.47 -6.91
N LYS A 22 -11.55 12.63 -6.05
CA LYS A 22 -11.51 12.86 -4.61
C LYS A 22 -10.11 12.62 -4.07
N VAL A 23 -9.89 13.04 -2.83
CA VAL A 23 -8.71 12.62 -2.07
C VAL A 23 -8.85 11.12 -1.77
N ILE A 24 -7.87 10.34 -2.19
CA ILE A 24 -7.80 8.90 -1.97
C ILE A 24 -7.16 8.63 -0.62
N THR A 25 -7.82 7.78 0.16
CA THR A 25 -7.46 7.51 1.56
C THR A 25 -6.91 6.10 1.73
N GLY A 26 -5.85 5.97 2.52
CA GLY A 26 -5.30 4.66 2.89
C GLY A 26 -6.21 3.92 3.89
N SER A 27 -6.12 2.60 3.92
CA SER A 27 -6.89 1.75 4.84
C SER A 27 -6.12 1.39 6.11
N TYR A 28 -5.30 2.32 6.59
CA TYR A 28 -4.51 2.16 7.82
C TYR A 28 -5.05 3.06 8.94
N GLN A 29 -5.17 2.49 10.14
CA GLN A 29 -5.66 3.19 11.32
C GLN A 29 -4.70 3.00 12.49
N HIS A 30 -4.78 3.88 13.48
CA HIS A 30 -4.03 3.68 14.72
C HIS A 30 -4.55 2.46 15.47
N ILE A 31 -3.62 1.65 15.98
CA ILE A 31 -3.95 0.58 16.91
C ILE A 31 -4.48 1.15 18.23
N THR A 32 -5.32 0.38 18.91
CA THR A 32 -5.88 0.75 20.22
C THR A 32 -5.04 0.23 21.39
N THR A 33 -4.40 -0.92 21.23
CA THR A 33 -3.55 -1.55 22.26
C THR A 33 -2.08 -1.26 21.97
N VAL A 34 -1.48 -0.31 22.69
CA VAL A 34 -0.09 0.09 22.48
C VAL A 34 0.88 -0.98 23.00
N SER A 35 1.86 -1.35 22.17
CA SER A 35 2.88 -2.33 22.53
C SER A 35 3.89 -1.77 23.54
N ASP A 36 4.26 -2.56 24.55
CA ASP A 36 5.36 -2.21 25.48
C ASP A 36 6.75 -2.22 24.80
N ALA A 37 6.85 -2.71 23.56
CA ALA A 37 8.09 -2.76 22.80
C ALA A 37 8.44 -1.43 22.09
N ARG A 38 7.59 -0.40 22.18
CA ARG A 38 7.88 0.95 21.67
C ARG A 38 8.07 1.96 22.80
N PRO A 39 8.76 3.09 22.55
CA PRO A 39 8.80 4.19 23.51
C PRO A 39 7.39 4.65 23.95
N PRO A 40 7.24 5.14 25.19
CA PRO A 40 5.97 5.63 25.72
C PRO A 40 5.30 6.72 24.86
N VAL A 41 3.97 6.71 24.83
CA VAL A 41 3.14 7.62 24.00
C VAL A 41 3.30 9.09 24.40
N ASP A 42 3.60 9.36 25.67
CA ASP A 42 3.83 10.71 26.21
C ASP A 42 5.19 11.29 25.80
N VAL A 43 6.13 10.45 25.38
CA VAL A 43 7.43 10.88 24.80
C VAL A 43 7.35 10.93 23.27
N TYR A 44 6.68 9.95 22.66
CA TYR A 44 6.47 9.86 21.22
C TYR A 44 5.00 9.57 20.92
N GLU A 45 4.30 10.53 20.33
CA GLU A 45 2.88 10.39 20.02
C GLU A 45 2.59 9.18 19.08
N MET A 46 1.33 8.73 19.06
CA MET A 46 0.87 7.69 18.14
C MET A 46 1.08 8.12 16.68
N GLY A 47 1.50 7.18 15.84
CA GLY A 47 1.65 7.38 14.40
C GLY A 47 3.11 7.57 13.97
N MET A 48 4.02 7.72 14.92
CA MET A 48 5.45 7.90 14.69
C MET A 48 6.15 6.60 14.27
N PHE A 49 5.64 5.44 14.66
CA PHE A 49 6.23 4.15 14.36
C PHE A 49 5.32 3.30 13.48
N ARG A 50 5.93 2.43 12.65
CA ARG A 50 5.19 1.44 11.85
C ARG A 50 4.20 0.61 12.69
N GLN A 51 4.61 0.26 13.91
CA GLN A 51 3.83 -0.56 14.81
C GLN A 51 2.64 0.16 15.44
N ASP A 52 2.48 1.48 15.23
CA ASP A 52 1.32 2.24 15.70
C ASP A 52 0.10 2.08 14.77
N TRP A 53 0.28 1.42 13.63
CA TRP A 53 -0.71 1.31 12.57
C TRP A 53 -1.10 -0.13 12.29
N GLU A 54 -2.39 -0.37 12.09
CA GLU A 54 -2.94 -1.61 11.57
C GLU A 54 -3.68 -1.37 10.24
N TYR A 55 -3.59 -2.36 9.35
CA TYR A 55 -4.39 -2.38 8.12
C TYR A 55 -5.79 -2.90 8.44
N VAL A 56 -6.81 -2.15 8.06
CA VAL A 56 -8.21 -2.52 8.21
C VAL A 56 -8.86 -2.48 6.83
N GLU A 57 -9.05 -3.67 6.24
CA GLU A 57 -9.62 -3.81 4.90
C GLU A 57 -10.96 -3.07 4.77
N GLY A 58 -11.10 -2.30 3.68
CA GLY A 58 -12.32 -1.53 3.38
C GLY A 58 -12.53 -0.28 4.23
N SER A 59 -11.59 0.09 5.11
CA SER A 59 -11.71 1.33 5.90
C SER A 59 -11.35 2.60 5.14
N GLY A 60 -10.58 2.47 4.05
CA GLY A 60 -10.27 3.52 3.09
C GLY A 60 -10.46 3.02 1.66
N ASP A 61 -9.76 3.64 0.73
CA ASP A 61 -9.84 3.36 -0.72
C ASP A 61 -8.80 2.37 -1.21
N LEU A 62 -7.77 2.08 -0.40
CA LEU A 62 -6.56 1.38 -0.81
C LEU A 62 -6.37 0.06 -0.07
N ASP A 63 -5.67 -0.86 -0.72
CA ASP A 63 -5.26 -2.15 -0.16
C ASP A 63 -4.06 -2.02 0.80
N GLU A 64 -3.58 -3.15 1.32
CA GLU A 64 -2.47 -3.20 2.26
C GLU A 64 -1.13 -2.68 1.70
N CYS A 65 -0.98 -2.64 0.37
CA CYS A 65 0.21 -2.09 -0.30
C CYS A 65 0.11 -0.59 -0.56
N ASN A 66 -0.98 0.07 -0.17
CA ASN A 66 -1.30 1.46 -0.50
C ASN A 66 -1.58 1.67 -2.00
N GLY A 67 -2.19 0.66 -2.64
CA GLY A 67 -2.62 0.74 -4.03
C GLY A 67 -4.06 0.27 -4.22
N ARG A 68 -4.54 0.39 -5.46
CA ARG A 68 -5.81 -0.17 -5.91
C ARG A 68 -5.78 -0.44 -7.41
N PHE A 69 -6.67 -1.30 -7.88
CA PHE A 69 -6.96 -1.39 -9.31
C PHE A 69 -7.99 -0.33 -9.70
N GLY A 70 -7.75 0.38 -10.80
CA GLY A 70 -8.71 1.34 -11.32
C GLY A 70 -8.24 1.99 -12.61
N VAL A 71 -9.16 2.69 -13.28
CA VAL A 71 -8.91 3.43 -14.52
C VAL A 71 -8.09 4.68 -14.26
N THR A 72 -7.26 5.06 -15.23
CA THR A 72 -6.49 6.31 -15.24
C THR A 72 -6.47 6.87 -16.67
N PRO A 73 -6.09 8.15 -16.90
CA PRO A 73 -6.02 8.71 -18.25
C PRO A 73 -5.11 7.90 -19.20
N GLU A 74 -4.03 7.33 -18.68
CA GLU A 74 -3.08 6.52 -19.45
C GLU A 74 -3.54 5.07 -19.61
N PHE A 75 -4.34 4.57 -18.66
CA PHE A 75 -4.81 3.18 -18.59
C PHE A 75 -6.34 3.11 -18.49
N PRO A 76 -7.08 3.36 -19.59
CA PRO A 76 -8.55 3.43 -19.56
C PRO A 76 -9.23 2.08 -19.31
N ASN A 77 -8.51 0.96 -19.51
CA ASN A 77 -8.99 -0.38 -19.17
C ASN A 77 -8.69 -0.79 -17.72
N GLY A 78 -8.12 0.13 -16.93
CA GLY A 78 -7.69 -0.13 -15.58
C GLY A 78 -6.29 -0.71 -15.49
N ILE A 79 -5.60 -0.33 -14.43
CA ILE A 79 -4.31 -0.89 -14.01
C ILE A 79 -4.25 -0.87 -12.48
N TYR A 80 -3.50 -1.80 -11.90
CA TYR A 80 -3.11 -1.64 -10.50
C TYR A 80 -2.12 -0.47 -10.38
N HIS A 81 -2.33 0.40 -9.40
CA HIS A 81 -1.46 1.56 -9.18
C HIS A 81 -1.44 1.95 -7.70
N TYR A 82 -0.33 2.55 -7.28
CA TYR A 82 -0.14 3.03 -5.92
C TYR A 82 -0.53 4.49 -5.78
N TYR A 83 -0.76 4.92 -4.54
CA TYR A 83 -0.99 6.32 -4.21
C TYR A 83 0.05 6.82 -3.21
N ALA A 84 0.47 8.07 -3.41
CA ALA A 84 1.04 8.89 -2.36
C ALA A 84 -0.10 9.57 -1.60
N THR A 85 -0.22 9.28 -0.30
CA THR A 85 -1.36 9.66 0.55
C THR A 85 -0.95 10.64 1.64
N ASP A 86 -1.93 11.35 2.21
CA ASP A 86 -1.68 12.29 3.33
C ASP A 86 -1.52 11.58 4.68
N SER A 87 -1.90 10.30 4.76
CA SER A 87 -1.75 9.45 5.94
C SER A 87 -0.82 8.28 5.66
N TYR A 88 -0.39 7.63 6.75
CA TYR A 88 0.37 6.39 6.68
C TYR A 88 -0.28 5.36 5.72
N PRO A 89 0.51 4.63 4.91
CA PRO A 89 1.98 4.58 4.84
C PRO A 89 2.64 5.68 4.00
N TYR A 90 1.90 6.69 3.54
CA TYR A 90 2.32 7.82 2.68
C TYR A 90 2.79 7.43 1.27
N PHE A 91 3.45 6.28 1.10
CA PHE A 91 3.88 5.66 -0.16
C PHE A 91 3.65 4.15 -0.11
N GLN A 92 3.91 3.43 -1.20
CA GLN A 92 3.67 1.99 -1.29
C GLN A 92 4.42 1.19 -0.22
N ARG A 93 3.72 0.24 0.40
CA ARG A 93 4.27 -0.62 1.47
C ARG A 93 4.82 -1.94 0.94
N CYS A 94 4.29 -2.42 -0.16
CA CYS A 94 4.72 -3.62 -0.86
C CYS A 94 4.66 -3.44 -2.37
N VAL A 95 5.29 -4.35 -3.10
CA VAL A 95 5.23 -4.41 -4.57
C VAL A 95 4.34 -5.58 -4.99
N LYS A 96 3.52 -5.38 -6.03
CA LYS A 96 2.59 -6.38 -6.59
C LYS A 96 3.06 -6.96 -7.93
N GLY A 97 4.25 -6.59 -8.40
CA GLY A 97 4.79 -7.10 -9.66
C GLY A 97 5.08 -8.59 -9.63
N GLU A 98 4.89 -9.22 -10.78
CA GLU A 98 5.29 -10.61 -11.00
C GLU A 98 6.76 -10.67 -11.46
N VAL A 99 7.48 -11.70 -11.02
CA VAL A 99 8.84 -11.95 -11.47
C VAL A 99 8.78 -12.86 -12.69
N GLU A 100 9.10 -12.30 -13.86
CA GLU A 100 9.31 -13.09 -15.08
C GLU A 100 10.57 -13.97 -14.89
N ASN A 101 10.37 -15.26 -14.68
CA ASN A 101 11.47 -16.20 -14.43
C ASN A 101 12.12 -16.62 -15.76
N THR A 102 12.88 -15.72 -16.38
CA THR A 102 13.57 -15.98 -17.65
C THR A 102 14.98 -16.52 -17.43
N GLY A 103 15.12 -17.81 -17.07
CA GLY A 103 16.39 -18.53 -17.25
C GLY A 103 16.63 -19.78 -16.41
N GLY A 104 16.47 -20.95 -17.04
CA GLY A 104 17.25 -22.21 -16.90
C GLY A 104 17.88 -22.61 -15.55
N GLY A 105 17.41 -23.72 -14.96
CA GLY A 105 17.99 -24.34 -13.74
C GLY A 105 19.33 -25.06 -13.94
N PRO A 106 19.73 -26.04 -13.08
CA PRO A 106 19.32 -26.35 -11.70
C PRO A 106 20.49 -26.20 -10.70
N GLY A 107 20.23 -25.84 -9.45
CA GLY A 107 21.29 -25.76 -8.43
C GLY A 107 20.75 -26.04 -7.03
N ALA A 108 21.17 -27.16 -6.46
CA ALA A 108 20.74 -27.66 -5.16
C ALA A 108 20.99 -26.64 -4.03
N GLY A 109 19.90 -26.04 -3.52
CA GLY A 109 19.91 -25.34 -2.24
C GLY A 109 19.77 -26.34 -1.11
N GLY A 110 20.90 -26.78 -0.54
CA GLY A 110 20.91 -27.54 0.71
C GLY A 110 20.22 -26.78 1.84
N PRO A 111 19.78 -27.47 2.91
CA PRO A 111 19.05 -26.85 3.99
C PRO A 111 19.90 -25.78 4.70
N PRO A 112 19.27 -24.70 5.21
CA PRO A 112 19.99 -23.60 5.86
C PRO A 112 20.68 -24.09 7.16
N PRO A 113 21.87 -23.54 7.48
CA PRO A 113 22.52 -23.80 8.76
C PRO A 113 21.72 -23.20 9.92
N ARG A 114 21.86 -23.84 11.08
CA ARG A 114 21.08 -23.68 12.32
C ARG A 114 20.95 -22.24 12.83
#